data_AF-E9FIQ7-F1
#
_entry.id   AF-E9FIQ7-F1
#
_cell.length_a   1.000
_cell.length_b   1.000
_cell.length_c   1.000
_cell.angle_alpha   90.00
_cell.angle_beta   90.00
_cell.angle_gamma   90.00
#
_symmetry.space_group_name_H-M   'P 1'
#
loop_
_entity.id
_entity.type
_entity.pdbx_description
1 polymer ?
#
loop_
_entity_poly.entity_id
_entity_poly.type
_entity_poly.pdbx_seq_one_letter_code
_entity_poly.pdbx_strand_id
1 'polypeptide(L)'
;MAKTNKSTLGNYDSARAFLDALSTSVDIPAEIKVVDTNNGIINEGQENQRLWASLICVDVELYEQFSSINKEAYCPTFKVKLKNYQNENLDGLINADIVLNKYDLSFVLDKLKQPVGIALVAELADISLK
;
A
#
# COMPACT_ATOMS: atom_id res chain seq x y z
N MET A 1 -14.54 17.60 -33.82
CA MET A 1 -14.02 16.74 -32.73
C MET A 1 -12.52 16.61 -32.95
N ALA A 2 -11.72 17.29 -32.13
CA ALA A 2 -10.26 17.25 -32.28
C ALA A 2 -9.76 15.85 -31.90
N LYS A 3 -9.01 15.21 -32.81
CA LYS A 3 -8.34 13.95 -32.55
C LYS A 3 -7.30 14.19 -31.46
N THR A 4 -7.51 13.60 -30.29
CA THR A 4 -6.52 13.61 -29.22
C THR A 4 -5.30 12.85 -29.72
N ASN A 5 -4.23 13.58 -30.03
CA ASN A 5 -2.94 12.98 -30.35
C ASN A 5 -2.46 12.29 -29.08
N LYS A 6 -2.53 10.96 -29.05
CA LYS A 6 -2.07 10.13 -27.94
C LYS A 6 -0.56 10.30 -27.83
N SER A 7 -0.11 11.33 -27.11
CA SER A 7 1.30 11.55 -26.82
C SER A 7 1.73 10.42 -25.89
N THR A 8 2.56 9.52 -26.41
CA THR A 8 3.07 8.30 -25.76
C THR A 8 3.98 8.58 -24.56
N LEU A 9 3.90 9.77 -23.96
CA LEU A 9 4.78 10.28 -22.90
C LEU A 9 4.08 10.46 -21.55
N GLY A 10 2.87 9.91 -21.37
CA GLY A 10 2.17 9.96 -20.07
C GLY A 10 1.62 11.35 -19.71
N ASN A 11 1.48 12.25 -20.68
CA ASN A 11 0.75 13.51 -20.49
C ASN A 11 -0.75 13.27 -20.65
N TYR A 12 -1.51 13.58 -19.61
CA TYR A 12 -2.96 13.51 -19.59
C TYR A 12 -3.55 14.91 -19.53
N ASP A 13 -4.69 15.12 -20.19
CA ASP A 13 -5.35 16.43 -20.30
C ASP A 13 -5.80 17.00 -18.94
N SER A 14 -5.87 16.16 -17.90
CA SER A 14 -6.16 16.57 -16.53
C SER A 14 -5.63 15.54 -15.52
N ALA A 15 -5.46 15.95 -14.26
CA ALA A 15 -5.13 15.04 -13.16
C ALA A 15 -6.14 13.89 -13.01
N ARG A 16 -7.43 14.14 -13.31
CA ARG A 16 -8.47 13.11 -13.28
C ARG A 16 -8.28 12.07 -14.38
N ALA A 17 -7.95 12.51 -15.60
CA ALA A 17 -7.67 11.59 -16.71
C ALA A 17 -6.42 10.73 -16.46
N PHE A 18 -5.41 11.26 -15.75
CA PHE A 18 -4.25 10.50 -15.29
C PHE A 18 -4.64 9.44 -14.26
N LEU A 19 -5.43 9.82 -13.25
CA LEU A 19 -5.89 8.90 -12.21
C LEU A 19 -6.79 7.80 -12.79
N ASP A 20 -7.70 8.12 -13.70
CA ASP A 20 -8.56 7.13 -14.36
C ASP A 20 -7.72 6.14 -15.19
N ALA A 21 -6.72 6.62 -15.94
CA ALA A 21 -5.83 5.74 -16.70
C ALA A 21 -4.96 4.84 -15.82
N LEU A 22 -4.45 5.37 -14.70
CA LEU A 22 -3.71 4.57 -13.70
C LEU A 22 -4.60 3.56 -12.99
N SER A 23 -5.86 3.92 -12.69
CA SER A 23 -6.81 3.01 -12.06
C SER A 23 -7.10 1.78 -12.92
N THR A 24 -6.92 1.89 -14.24
CA THR A 24 -7.07 0.76 -15.17
C THR A 24 -5.81 -0.10 -15.26
N SER A 25 -4.65 0.39 -14.79
CA SER A 25 -3.36 -0.33 -14.88
C SER A 25 -2.88 -0.92 -13.56
N VAL A 26 -3.50 -0.55 -12.45
CA VAL A 26 -3.11 -0.99 -11.10
C VAL A 26 -4.22 -1.89 -10.57
N ASP A 27 -4.00 -3.20 -10.66
CA ASP A 27 -4.85 -4.17 -9.99
C ASP A 27 -4.39 -4.28 -8.54
N ILE A 28 -5.32 -4.06 -7.60
CA ILE A 28 -5.06 -4.21 -6.18
C ILE A 28 -5.57 -5.60 -5.80
N PRO A 29 -4.72 -6.46 -5.24
CA PRO A 29 -5.11 -7.81 -4.88
C PRO A 29 -6.38 -7.81 -4.03
N ALA A 30 -7.36 -8.63 -4.41
CA ALA A 30 -8.56 -8.82 -3.59
C ALA A 30 -8.22 -9.47 -2.24
N GLU A 31 -7.17 -10.28 -2.22
CA GLU A 31 -6.70 -11.02 -1.05
C GLU A 31 -5.21 -10.79 -0.84
N ILE A 32 -4.87 -10.43 0.39
CA ILE A 32 -3.54 -9.95 0.73
C ILE A 32 -3.06 -10.72 1.94
N LYS A 33 -1.85 -11.27 1.88
CA LYS A 33 -1.21 -11.90 3.04
C LYS A 33 -0.29 -10.92 3.72
N VAL A 34 -0.40 -10.79 5.04
CA VAL A 34 0.54 -9.99 5.84
C VAL A 34 1.74 -10.88 6.19
N VAL A 35 2.92 -10.55 5.67
CA VAL A 35 4.16 -11.30 5.95
C VAL A 35 4.90 -10.77 7.16
N ASP A 36 4.78 -9.48 7.45
CA ASP A 36 5.48 -8.84 8.56
C ASP A 36 4.80 -7.53 8.94
N THR A 37 5.10 -7.03 10.14
CA THR A 37 4.60 -5.74 10.62
C THR A 37 5.74 -4.90 11.14
N ASN A 38 5.68 -3.59 10.90
CA ASN A 38 6.67 -2.65 11.39
C ASN A 38 5.95 -1.52 12.12
N ASN A 39 6.42 -1.17 13.31
CA ASN A 39 5.84 -0.11 14.13
C ASN A 39 6.94 0.70 14.82
N GLY A 40 6.58 1.88 15.30
CA GLY A 40 7.50 2.72 16.04
C GLY A 40 6.92 4.06 16.45
N ILE A 41 7.80 4.93 16.93
CA ILE A 41 7.47 6.25 17.42
C ILE A 41 8.21 7.29 16.56
N ILE A 42 7.48 8.20 15.94
CA ILE A 42 8.04 9.39 15.30
C ILE A 42 8.16 10.49 16.37
N ASN A 43 9.30 11.17 16.39
CA ASN A 43 9.61 12.28 17.30
C ASN A 43 9.52 11.89 18.79
N GLU A 44 10.10 10.74 19.14
CA GLU A 44 10.17 10.28 20.53
C GLU A 44 10.77 11.37 21.44
N GLY A 45 10.06 11.69 22.54
CA GLY A 45 10.50 12.71 23.51
C GLY A 45 10.20 14.17 23.13
N GLN A 46 9.42 14.42 22.07
CA GLN A 46 8.93 15.76 21.70
C GLN A 46 7.40 15.86 21.84
N GLU A 47 6.85 17.07 21.92
CA GLU A 47 5.39 17.29 22.02
C GLU A 47 4.59 16.69 20.85
N ASN A 48 5.23 16.53 19.67
CA ASN A 48 4.62 15.96 18.47
C ASN A 48 4.92 14.47 18.28
N GLN A 49 5.05 13.73 19.38
CA GLN A 49 5.23 12.29 19.36
C GLN A 49 4.03 11.62 18.67
N ARG A 50 4.30 10.76 17.67
CA ARG A 50 3.25 10.01 16.98
C ARG A 50 3.65 8.56 16.80
N LEU A 51 2.76 7.67 17.22
CA LEU A 51 2.87 6.25 16.92
C LEU A 51 2.59 6.03 15.44
N TRP A 52 3.29 5.08 14.84
CA TRP A 52 3.05 4.65 13.47
C TRP A 52 3.20 3.14 13.37
N ALA A 53 2.47 2.58 12.42
CA ALA A 53 2.60 1.19 12.03
C ALA A 53 2.40 1.01 10.53
N SER A 54 2.99 -0.04 9.98
CA SER A 54 2.88 -0.44 8.58
C SER A 54 2.89 -1.95 8.48
N LEU A 55 1.95 -2.49 7.71
CA LEU A 55 1.90 -3.90 7.35
C LEU A 55 2.74 -4.10 6.09
N ILE A 56 3.57 -5.13 6.08
CA ILE A 56 4.27 -5.61 4.90
C ILE A 56 3.44 -6.76 4.34
N CYS A 57 2.98 -6.59 3.12
CA CYS A 57 1.96 -7.41 2.51
C CYS A 57 2.43 -7.99 1.18
N VAL A 58 1.89 -9.14 0.83
CA VAL A 58 2.05 -9.80 -0.47
C VAL A 58 0.69 -10.18 -1.02
N ASP A 59 0.59 -10.30 -2.34
CA ASP A 59 -0.56 -10.91 -2.99
C ASP A 59 -0.59 -12.41 -2.68
N VAL A 60 -1.76 -12.95 -2.29
CA VAL A 60 -1.90 -14.37 -1.88
C VAL A 60 -1.61 -15.31 -3.05
N GLU A 61 -2.21 -15.06 -4.22
CA GLU A 61 -2.05 -15.92 -5.41
C GLU A 61 -0.58 -15.95 -5.86
N LEU A 62 0.07 -14.78 -5.86
CA LEU A 62 1.47 -14.66 -6.22
C LEU A 62 2.35 -15.36 -5.18
N TYR A 63 2.06 -15.17 -3.89
CA TYR A 63 2.82 -15.82 -2.82
C TYR A 63 2.77 -17.36 -2.93
N GLU A 64 1.59 -17.93 -3.21
CA GLU A 64 1.44 -19.37 -3.46
C GLU A 64 2.26 -19.86 -4.66
N GLN A 65 2.27 -19.09 -5.76
CA GLN A 65 3.10 -19.41 -6.93
C GLN A 65 4.60 -19.41 -6.57
N PHE A 66 5.08 -18.40 -5.83
CA PHE A 66 6.47 -18.34 -5.38
C PHE A 66 6.80 -19.43 -4.35
N SER A 67 5.85 -19.82 -3.50
CA SER A 67 6.00 -20.92 -2.55
C SER A 67 6.13 -22.27 -3.27
N SER A 68 5.37 -22.49 -4.35
CA SER A 68 5.46 -23.71 -5.17
C SER A 68 6.86 -23.99 -5.74
N ILE A 69 7.66 -22.94 -5.93
CA ILE A 69 9.05 -23.02 -6.43
C ILE A 69 10.10 -22.78 -5.32
N ASN A 70 9.69 -22.68 -4.06
CA ASN A 70 10.54 -22.35 -2.89
C ASN A 70 11.32 -21.03 -3.06
N LYS A 71 10.68 -20.00 -3.64
CA LYS A 71 11.27 -18.67 -3.90
C LYS A 71 10.47 -17.53 -3.26
N GLU A 72 9.85 -17.77 -2.13
CA GLU A 72 9.04 -16.80 -1.36
C GLU A 72 9.79 -15.48 -1.10
N ALA A 73 11.10 -15.54 -0.88
CA ALA A 73 11.96 -14.37 -0.67
C ALA A 73 12.02 -13.40 -1.86
N TYR A 74 11.61 -13.83 -3.06
CA TYR A 74 11.55 -13.00 -4.27
C TYR A 74 10.13 -12.49 -4.57
N CYS A 75 9.14 -12.85 -3.75
CA CYS A 75 7.78 -12.36 -3.91
C CYS A 75 7.76 -10.84 -3.71
N PRO A 76 7.18 -10.06 -4.65
CA PRO A 76 7.03 -8.63 -4.49
C PRO A 76 6.21 -8.30 -3.24
N THR A 77 6.77 -7.45 -2.38
CA THR A 77 6.07 -6.95 -1.19
C THR A 77 5.63 -5.51 -1.39
N PHE A 78 4.49 -5.14 -0.85
CA PHE A 78 4.04 -3.75 -0.75
C PHE A 78 3.70 -3.39 0.70
N LYS A 79 3.61 -2.08 0.98
CA LYS A 79 3.37 -1.57 2.34
C LYS A 79 1.99 -0.95 2.45
N VAL A 80 1.25 -1.36 3.47
CA VAL A 80 0.00 -0.73 3.90
C VAL A 80 0.26 0.03 5.19
N LYS A 81 0.16 1.36 5.15
CA LYS A 81 0.34 2.21 6.33
C LYS A 81 -0.95 2.26 7.13
N LEU A 82 -0.84 2.05 8.45
CA LEU A 82 -1.98 2.17 9.34
C LEU A 82 -2.17 3.63 9.73
N LYS A 83 -3.32 4.18 9.32
CA LYS A 83 -3.76 5.51 9.71
C LYS A 83 -4.32 5.47 11.13
N ASN A 84 -4.03 6.50 11.91
CA ASN A 84 -4.49 6.66 13.29
C ASN A 84 -4.11 5.52 14.25
N TYR A 85 -3.01 4.80 13.99
CA TYR A 85 -2.51 3.75 14.89
C TYR A 85 -2.24 4.29 16.31
N GLN A 86 -2.82 3.65 17.33
CA GLN A 86 -2.74 3.98 18.75
C GLN A 86 -2.13 2.83 19.58
N ASN A 87 -1.10 2.16 19.05
CA ASN A 87 -0.43 1.04 19.73
C ASN A 87 -1.32 -0.21 19.90
N GLU A 88 -2.22 -0.44 18.96
CA GLU A 88 -3.01 -1.68 18.89
C GLU A 88 -2.10 -2.89 18.66
N ASN A 89 -2.48 -4.05 19.18
CA ASN A 89 -1.72 -5.28 18.93
C ASN A 89 -1.90 -5.72 17.46
N LEU A 90 -0.78 -5.93 16.76
CA LEU A 90 -0.74 -6.35 15.35
C LEU A 90 -0.32 -7.81 15.17
N ASP A 91 0.01 -8.54 16.25
CA ASP A 91 0.50 -9.92 16.19
C ASP A 91 -0.52 -10.85 15.55
N GLY A 92 -1.82 -10.59 15.78
CA GLY A 92 -2.92 -11.34 15.18
C GLY A 92 -3.08 -11.15 13.67
N LEU A 93 -2.39 -10.17 13.07
CA LEU A 93 -2.37 -9.97 11.62
C LEU A 93 -1.19 -10.69 10.96
N ILE A 94 -0.14 -11.07 11.69
CA ILE A 94 1.04 -11.70 11.10
C ILE A 94 0.65 -13.07 10.51
N ASN A 95 1.05 -13.31 9.26
CA ASN A 95 0.70 -14.48 8.45
C ASN A 95 -0.79 -14.65 8.15
N ALA A 96 -1.63 -13.69 8.50
CA ALA A 96 -3.05 -13.71 8.21
C ALA A 96 -3.33 -13.22 6.78
N ASP A 97 -4.40 -13.76 6.21
CA ASP A 97 -4.94 -13.30 4.94
C ASP A 97 -6.02 -12.25 5.25
N ILE A 98 -5.87 -11.08 4.66
CA ILE A 98 -6.65 -9.88 4.94
C ILE A 98 -7.28 -9.34 3.67
N VAL A 99 -8.39 -8.62 3.86
CA VAL A 99 -9.07 -7.85 2.84
C VAL A 99 -9.12 -6.39 3.28
N LEU A 100 -8.76 -5.48 2.38
CA LEU A 100 -8.85 -4.03 2.59
C LEU A 100 -10.20 -3.52 2.07
N ASN A 101 -11.18 -3.32 2.97
CA ASN A 101 -12.51 -2.85 2.56
C ASN A 101 -12.49 -1.39 2.10
N LYS A 102 -11.62 -0.59 2.72
CA LYS A 102 -11.43 0.82 2.41
C LYS A 102 -9.98 1.19 2.59
N TYR A 103 -9.45 1.93 1.62
CA TYR A 103 -8.08 2.41 1.63
C TYR A 103 -7.96 3.69 0.82
N ASP A 104 -6.96 4.48 1.17
CA ASP A 104 -6.53 5.67 0.46
C ASP A 104 -5.17 5.38 -0.22
N LEU A 105 -4.96 5.97 -1.39
CA LEU A 105 -3.65 5.99 -2.05
C LEU A 105 -2.93 7.30 -1.71
N SER A 106 -1.75 7.19 -1.10
CA SER A 106 -0.91 8.33 -0.76
C SER A 106 0.41 8.28 -1.53
N PHE A 107 0.88 9.41 -2.01
CA PHE A 107 2.25 9.52 -2.51
C PHE A 107 3.25 9.37 -1.37
N VAL A 108 4.30 8.60 -1.62
CA VAL A 108 5.51 8.60 -0.81
C VAL A 108 6.38 9.73 -1.34
N LEU A 109 6.62 10.72 -0.49
CA LEU A 109 7.42 11.89 -0.84
C LEU A 109 8.84 11.75 -0.29
N ASP A 110 9.83 12.26 -1.03
CA ASP A 110 11.20 12.38 -0.55
C ASP A 110 11.41 13.61 0.36
N LYS A 111 12.65 13.88 0.76
CA LYS A 111 13.01 15.04 1.59
C LYS A 111 12.71 16.38 0.92
N LEU A 112 12.66 16.42 -0.41
CA LEU A 112 12.36 17.60 -1.22
C LEU A 112 10.87 17.69 -1.59
N LYS A 113 10.03 16.82 -1.00
CA LYS A 113 8.58 16.71 -1.26
C LYS A 113 8.22 16.25 -2.68
N GLN A 114 9.13 15.56 -3.36
CA GLN A 114 8.88 14.97 -4.66
C GLN A 114 8.32 13.55 -4.52
N PRO A 115 7.31 13.15 -5.32
CA PRO A 115 6.75 11.81 -5.27
C PRO A 115 7.76 10.79 -5.81
N VAL A 116 8.14 9.82 -4.97
CA VAL A 116 9.06 8.72 -5.30
C VAL A 116 8.36 7.36 -5.31
N GLY A 117 7.09 7.31 -4.91
CA GLY A 117 6.29 6.10 -4.92
C GLY A 117 4.86 6.33 -4.46
N ILE A 118 4.12 5.25 -4.34
CA ILE A 118 2.74 5.23 -3.83
C ILE A 118 2.69 4.25 -2.66
N ALA A 119 1.91 4.58 -1.63
CA ALA A 119 1.64 3.72 -0.50
C ALA A 119 0.13 3.61 -0.31
N LEU A 120 -0.32 2.42 0.06
CA LEU A 120 -1.68 2.19 0.54
C LEU A 120 -1.76 2.66 1.98
N VAL A 121 -2.86 3.33 2.32
CA VAL A 121 -3.14 3.81 3.67
C VAL A 121 -4.52 3.31 4.05
N ALA A 122 -4.64 2.59 5.16
CA ALA A 122 -5.91 2.07 5.65
C ALA A 122 -6.02 2.27 7.16
N GLU A 123 -7.24 2.32 7.69
CA GLU A 123 -7.49 2.26 9.13
C GLU A 123 -7.63 0.80 9.55
N LEU A 124 -7.21 0.45 10.77
CA LEU A 124 -7.24 -0.94 11.25
C LEU A 124 -8.68 -1.52 11.23
N ALA A 125 -9.67 -0.67 11.48
CA ALA A 125 -11.09 -1.04 11.43
C ALA A 125 -11.61 -1.37 10.02
N ASP A 126 -10.93 -0.90 8.98
CA ASP A 126 -11.29 -1.17 7.57
C ASP A 126 -10.64 -2.46 7.04
N ILE A 127 -9.82 -3.13 7.85
CA ILE A 127 -9.17 -4.40 7.54
C ILE A 127 -10.01 -5.55 8.11
N SER A 128 -10.31 -6.53 7.29
CA SER A 128 -10.98 -7.77 7.73
C SER A 128 -10.09 -8.97 7.53
N LEU A 129 -10.09 -9.87 8.51
CA LEU A 129 -9.50 -11.20 8.38
C LEU A 129 -10.40 -12.06 7.49
N LYS A 130 -9.79 -12.84 6.60
CA LYS A 130 -10.50 -13.82 5.77
C LYS A 130 -10.58 -15.19 6.45
#